data_AF-G7VY04-F1
#
_entry.id   AF-G7VY04-F1
#
_cell.length_a   1.000
_cell.length_b   1.000
_cell.length_c   1.000
_cell.angle_alpha   90.00
_cell.angle_beta   90.00
_cell.angle_gamma   90.00
#
_symmetry.space_group_name_H-M   'P 1'
#
loop_
_entity.id
_entity.type
_entity.pdbx_description
1 polymer ?
#
loop_
_entity_poly.entity_id
_entity_poly.type
_entity_poly.pdbx_seq_one_letter_code
_entity_poly.pdbx_strand_id
1 'polypeptide(L)'
;MKIKREEIKINYKDIYNLHIQLLDVYERNQKDRHPYQKDINFYYRQLNFFSENIVQKIFVLNQLIKIYEKNREPQIKWCSETYYLKQNEDIEKEQIERWYDQ
;
A
#
# COMPACT_ATOMS: atom_id res chain seq x y z
N MET A 1 -29.96 -32.81 -8.70
CA MET A 1 -28.53 -32.56 -8.42
C MET A 1 -28.44 -31.54 -7.28
N LYS A 2 -27.98 -31.92 -6.08
CA LYS A 2 -27.82 -30.98 -4.96
C LYS A 2 -26.40 -30.42 -5.00
N ILE A 3 -26.26 -29.12 -5.31
CA ILE A 3 -24.98 -28.42 -5.22
C ILE A 3 -24.66 -28.31 -3.72
N LYS A 4 -23.66 -29.05 -3.24
CA LYS A 4 -23.08 -28.83 -1.92
C LYS A 4 -22.32 -27.51 -1.98
N ARG A 5 -22.83 -26.46 -1.34
CA ARG A 5 -22.02 -25.27 -1.06
C ARG A 5 -21.00 -25.69 -0.02
N GLU A 6 -19.72 -25.74 -0.40
CA GLU A 6 -18.64 -25.78 0.59
C GLU A 6 -18.68 -24.45 1.34
N GLU A 7 -18.98 -24.51 2.64
CA GLU A 7 -18.85 -23.34 3.50
C GLU A 7 -17.37 -23.00 3.61
N ILE A 8 -16.97 -21.87 3.03
CA ILE A 8 -15.65 -21.29 3.26
C ILE A 8 -15.59 -20.97 4.75
N LYS A 9 -14.85 -21.78 5.51
CA LYS A 9 -14.64 -21.54 6.94
C LYS A 9 -13.65 -20.38 7.06
N ILE A 10 -14.19 -19.15 7.13
CA ILE A 10 -13.39 -17.94 7.24
C ILE A 10 -12.62 -17.97 8.55
N ASN A 11 -11.30 -18.10 8.46
CA ASN A 11 -10.43 -17.95 9.62
C ASN A 11 -10.08 -16.47 9.81
N TYR A 12 -10.74 -15.83 10.79
CA TYR A 12 -10.47 -14.44 11.13
C TYR A 12 -9.02 -14.17 11.51
N LYS A 13 -8.30 -15.16 12.05
CA LYS A 13 -6.88 -15.01 12.38
C LYS A 13 -6.03 -14.85 11.13
N ASP A 14 -6.31 -15.63 10.10
CA ASP A 14 -5.59 -15.54 8.82
C ASP A 14 -5.89 -14.22 8.12
N ILE A 15 -7.16 -13.79 8.13
CA ILE A 15 -7.55 -12.47 7.60
C ILE A 15 -6.81 -11.35 8.33
N TYR A 16 -6.81 -11.38 9.67
CA TYR A 16 -6.10 -10.39 10.47
C TYR A 16 -4.60 -10.34 10.13
N ASN A 17 -3.95 -11.51 10.06
CA ASN A 17 -2.54 -11.60 9.72
C ASN A 17 -2.25 -11.05 8.32
N LEU A 18 -3.09 -11.36 7.33
CA LEU A 18 -2.98 -10.80 5.98
C LEU A 18 -3.11 -9.28 5.97
N HIS A 19 -4.03 -8.73 6.76
CA HIS A 19 -4.17 -7.27 6.87
C HIS A 19 -2.92 -6.62 7.48
N ILE A 20 -2.33 -7.23 8.50
CA ILE A 20 -1.08 -6.75 9.10
C ILE A 20 0.07 -6.78 8.08
N GLN A 21 0.21 -7.88 7.33
CA GLN A 21 1.24 -8.00 6.29
C GLN A 21 1.07 -6.95 5.20
N LEU A 22 -0.17 -6.71 4.75
CA LEU A 22 -0.46 -5.69 3.74
C LEU A 22 -0.16 -4.27 4.26
N LEU A 23 -0.51 -3.98 5.51
CA LEU A 23 -0.23 -2.70 6.14
C LEU A 23 1.28 -2.44 6.25
N ASP A 24 2.06 -3.44 6.65
CA ASP A 24 3.52 -3.35 6.71
C ASP A 24 4.15 -3.04 5.33
N VAL A 25 3.63 -3.62 4.24
CA VAL A 25 4.05 -3.27 2.88
C VAL A 25 3.76 -1.80 2.58
N TYR A 26 2.57 -1.31 2.92
CA TYR A 26 2.22 0.09 2.68
C TYR A 26 3.10 1.06 3.44
N GLU A 27 3.38 0.78 4.72
CA GLU A 27 4.20 1.64 5.56
C GLU A 27 5.65 1.70 5.09
N ARG A 28 6.25 0.56 4.72
CA ARG A 28 7.64 0.52 4.22
C ARG A 28 7.84 1.28 2.91
N ASN A 29 6.80 1.37 2.08
CA ASN A 29 6.86 2.08 0.80
C ASN A 29 6.54 3.57 0.94
N GLN A 30 6.23 4.04 2.15
CA GLN A 30 5.89 5.42 2.40
C GLN A 30 7.15 6.27 2.59
N LYS A 31 7.50 7.08 1.60
CA LYS A 31 8.71 7.93 1.62
C LYS A 31 8.53 9.24 2.39
N ASP A 32 7.32 9.81 2.36
CA ASP A 32 7.00 11.12 2.93
C ASP A 32 5.84 11.06 3.93
N ARG A 33 5.65 12.16 4.67
CA ARG A 33 4.49 12.33 5.57
C ARG A 33 3.18 12.11 4.82
N HIS A 34 2.31 11.26 5.39
CA HIS A 34 1.02 10.98 4.78
C HIS A 34 0.14 12.24 4.85
N PRO A 35 -0.55 12.65 3.77
CA PRO A 35 -1.57 13.70 3.84
C PRO A 35 -2.68 13.38 4.85
N TYR A 36 -2.92 12.10 5.11
CA TYR A 36 -3.91 11.61 6.08
C TYR A 36 -3.29 11.15 7.42
N GLN A 37 -2.14 11.69 7.84
CA GLN A 37 -1.44 11.23 9.05
C GLN A 37 -2.31 11.31 10.32
N LYS A 38 -3.18 12.32 10.42
CA LYS A 38 -4.11 12.44 11.55
C LYS A 38 -5.05 11.25 11.64
N ASP A 39 -5.61 10.81 10.52
CA ASP A 39 -6.52 9.67 10.45
C ASP A 39 -5.78 8.36 10.72
N ILE A 40 -4.57 8.21 10.17
CA ILE A 40 -3.70 7.06 10.47
C ILE A 40 -3.45 6.95 11.97
N ASN A 41 -3.05 8.05 12.61
CA ASN A 41 -2.81 8.07 14.06
C ASN A 41 -4.09 7.75 14.86
N PHE A 42 -5.25 8.24 14.42
CA PHE A 42 -6.53 7.92 15.03
C PHE A 42 -6.82 6.42 14.99
N TYR A 43 -6.74 5.80 13.81
CA TYR A 43 -7.03 4.38 13.67
C TYR A 43 -5.98 3.49 14.34
N TYR A 44 -4.71 3.90 14.40
CA TYR A 44 -3.71 3.18 15.21
C TYR A 44 -4.04 3.17 16.69
N ARG A 45 -4.53 4.29 17.24
CA ARG A 45 -5.03 4.33 18.61
C ARG A 45 -6.22 3.39 18.79
N GLN A 46 -7.16 3.38 17.84
CA GLN A 46 -8.29 2.45 17.85
C GLN A 46 -7.86 0.99 17.83
N LEU A 47 -6.87 0.64 17.01
CA LEU A 47 -6.35 -0.73 16.88
C LEU A 47 -5.69 -1.22 18.18
N ASN A 48 -4.92 -0.35 18.83
CA ASN A 48 -4.09 -0.72 19.99
C ASN A 48 -4.82 -0.63 21.33
N PHE A 49 -5.77 0.30 21.48
CA PHE A 49 -6.40 0.58 22.79
C PHE A 49 -7.89 0.31 22.85
N PHE A 50 -8.61 0.37 21.73
CA PHE A 50 -10.08 0.34 21.73
C PHE A 50 -10.68 -0.89 21.05
N SER A 51 -9.86 -1.73 20.41
CA SER A 51 -10.31 -2.94 19.72
C SER A 51 -10.09 -4.18 20.60
N GLU A 52 -11.18 -4.73 21.12
CA GLU A 52 -11.16 -5.85 22.07
C GLU A 52 -11.08 -7.21 21.36
N ASN A 53 -11.84 -7.38 20.27
CA ASN A 53 -11.92 -8.64 19.54
C ASN A 53 -11.34 -8.56 18.13
N ILE A 54 -11.09 -9.73 17.53
CA ILE A 54 -10.43 -9.82 16.22
C ILE A 54 -11.23 -9.19 15.08
N VAL A 55 -12.56 -9.22 15.14
CA VAL A 55 -13.42 -8.64 14.10
C VAL A 55 -13.31 -7.11 14.13
N GLN A 56 -13.31 -6.50 15.32
CA GLN A 56 -13.06 -5.06 15.48
C GLN A 56 -11.67 -4.69 14.97
N LYS A 57 -10.63 -5.48 15.31
CA LYS A 57 -9.27 -5.25 14.81
C LYS A 57 -9.19 -5.31 13.29
N ILE A 58 -9.83 -6.30 12.66
CA ILE A 58 -9.91 -6.41 11.19
C ILE A 58 -10.64 -5.18 10.61
N PHE A 59 -11.73 -4.75 11.24
CA PHE A 59 -12.44 -3.55 10.78
C PHE A 59 -11.54 -2.31 10.80
N VAL A 60 -10.81 -2.09 11.90
CA VAL A 60 -9.88 -0.95 12.02
C VAL A 60 -8.73 -1.05 11.01
N LEU A 61 -8.15 -2.24 10.84
CA LEU A 61 -7.11 -2.48 9.83
C LEU A 61 -7.60 -2.20 8.42
N ASN A 62 -8.84 -2.56 8.10
CA ASN A 62 -9.43 -2.24 6.80
C ASN A 62 -9.57 -0.72 6.59
N GLN A 63 -9.86 0.06 7.63
CA GLN A 63 -9.87 1.52 7.52
C GLN A 63 -8.46 2.09 7.30
N LEU A 64 -7.44 1.55 7.98
CA LEU A 64 -6.04 1.92 7.75
C LEU A 64 -5.64 1.65 6.30
N ILE A 65 -5.85 0.43 5.80
CA ILE A 65 -5.53 0.05 4.42
C ILE A 65 -6.23 0.97 3.42
N LYS A 66 -7.52 1.28 3.61
CA LYS A 66 -8.25 2.24 2.74
C LYS A 66 -7.59 3.61 2.70
N ILE A 67 -7.01 4.08 3.80
CA ILE A 67 -6.30 5.36 3.82
C ILE A 67 -5.03 5.29 2.99
N TYR A 68 -4.26 4.19 3.10
CA TYR A 68 -3.05 3.98 2.29
C TYR A 68 -3.39 3.83 0.80
N GLU A 69 -4.45 3.10 0.46
CA GLU A 69 -4.91 2.91 -0.91
C GLU A 69 -5.29 4.23 -1.60
N LYS A 70 -5.81 5.22 -0.86
CA LYS A 70 -6.09 6.56 -1.43
C LYS A 70 -4.85 7.24 -1.99
N ASN A 71 -3.67 6.93 -1.45
CA ASN A 71 -2.40 7.48 -1.90
C ASN A 71 -1.70 6.63 -2.95
N ARG A 72 -2.25 5.46 -3.27
CA ARG A 72 -1.65 4.53 -4.24
C ARG A 72 -1.57 5.14 -5.64
N GLU A 73 -2.65 5.78 -6.12
CA GLU A 73 -2.67 6.36 -7.46
C GLU A 73 -1.68 7.52 -7.64
N PRO A 74 -1.61 8.52 -6.73
CA PRO A 74 -0.54 9.51 -6.73
C PRO A 74 0.87 8.92 -6.71
N GLN A 75 1.09 7.89 -5.88
CA GLN A 75 2.39 7.20 -5.80
C GLN A 75 2.76 6.50 -7.10
N ILE A 76 1.82 5.78 -7.72
CA ILE A 76 2.04 5.12 -9.01
C ILE A 76 2.38 6.16 -10.08
N LYS A 77 1.62 7.25 -10.14
CA LYS A 77 1.85 8.35 -11.08
C LYS A 77 3.25 8.94 -10.90
N TRP A 78 3.62 9.30 -9.67
CA TRP A 78 4.94 9.84 -9.37
C TRP A 78 6.06 8.85 -9.71
N CYS A 79 5.91 7.57 -9.39
CA CYS A 79 6.85 6.52 -9.77
C CYS A 79 7.00 6.42 -11.29
N SER A 80 5.89 6.44 -12.03
CA SER A 80 5.93 6.39 -13.50
C SER A 80 6.59 7.61 -14.10
N GLU A 81 6.28 8.81 -13.61
CA GLU A 81 6.88 10.06 -14.08
C GLU A 81 8.39 10.06 -13.83
N THR A 82 8.81 9.67 -12.63
CA THR A 82 10.23 9.57 -12.26
C THR A 82 10.97 8.55 -13.13
N TYR A 83 10.34 7.40 -13.43
CA TYR A 83 10.93 6.38 -14.29
C TYR A 83 11.16 6.89 -15.72
N TYR A 84 10.14 7.50 -16.33
CA TYR A 84 10.25 8.01 -17.70
C TYR A 84 11.18 9.23 -17.79
N LEU A 85 11.21 10.10 -16.78
CA LEU A 85 12.17 11.21 -16.72
C LEU A 85 13.61 10.69 -16.71
N LYS A 86 13.91 9.71 -15.86
CA LYS A 86 15.23 9.09 -15.79
C LYS A 86 15.62 8.40 -17.11
N GLN A 87 14.67 7.70 -17.73
CA GLN A 87 14.91 7.06 -19.03
C GLN A 87 15.29 8.08 -20.11
N ASN A 88 14.62 9.25 -20.14
CA ASN A 88 14.93 10.30 -21.08
C ASN A 88 16.32 10.92 -20.82
N GLU A 89 16.68 11.15 -19.55
CA GLU A 89 18.02 11.63 -19.18
C GLU A 89 19.12 10.64 -19.58
N ASP A 90 18.89 9.34 -19.40
CA ASP A 90 19.85 8.29 -19.76
C ASP A 90 20.02 8.19 -21.29
N ILE A 91 18.93 8.32 -22.06
CA ILE A 91 18.99 8.37 -23.54
C ILE A 91 19.74 9.62 -24.02
N GLU A 92 19.50 10.78 -23.42
CA GLU A 92 20.17 12.03 -23.80
C GLU A 92 21.67 11.97 -23.53
N LYS A 93 22.09 11.38 -22.40
CA LYS A 93 23.51 11.12 -22.10
C LYS A 93 24.16 10.18 -23.11
N GLU A 94 23.49 9.07 -23.43
CA GLU A 94 24.03 8.09 -24.39
C GLU A 94 24.15 8.68 -25.81
N GLN A 95 23.22 9.56 -26.19
CA GLN A 95 23.33 10.31 -27.44
C GLN A 95 24.53 11.25 -27.40
N ILE A 96 24.67 12.08 -26.36
CA ILE A 96 25.79 13.03 -26.21
C ILE A 96 27.13 12.29 -26.27
N GLU A 97 27.29 11.17 -25.57
CA GLU A 97 28.53 10.37 -25.60
C GLU A 97 28.85 9.87 -27.02
N ARG A 98 27.85 9.40 -27.77
CA ARG A 98 28.05 8.99 -29.18
C ARG A 98 28.47 10.14 -30.12
N TRP A 99 28.10 11.38 -29.82
CA TRP A 99 28.53 12.55 -30.60
C TRP A 99 29.97 12.96 -30.31
N TYR A 100 30.51 12.65 -29.11
CA TYR A 100 31.90 12.95 -28.74
C TYR A 100 32.90 11.85 -29.17
N ASP A 101 32.42 10.63 -29.44
CA ASP A 101 33.23 9.50 -29.93
C ASP A 101 33.34 9.43 -31.47
N GLN A 102 32.83 10.42 -32.21
CA GLN A 102 32.97 10.59 -33.68
C GLN A 102 33.96 11.70 -34.03
#